data_AF-A0A4E9EZW4-F1
#
_entry.id   AF-A0A4E9EZW4-F1
#
_cell.length_a   1.000
_cell.length_b   1.000
_cell.length_c   1.000
_cell.angle_alpha   90.00
_cell.angle_beta   90.00
_cell.angle_gamma   90.00
#
_symmetry.space_group_name_H-M   'P 1'
#
loop_
_entity.id
_entity.type
_entity.pdbx_description
1 polymer ?
#
loop_
_entity_poly.entity_id
_entity_poly.type
_entity_poly.pdbx_seq_one_letter_code
_entity_poly.pdbx_strand_id
1 'polypeptide(L)'
;MCVKYFHYVPWASLFALIISVIGSIMFIILFDGALQGFSEQLNVLVPVGTFSKFRWLFIAITLLLIIAVIGFLFVGAAATTVSVRFHTKADIPDERSFLIRVSTSPCILGLLSLVLSTLVIFWCAIVSINAVFASFYIVFITAIYSFCNMVDNQCFDFTVLLPAIVNRINNKKVDLKFCKDKKEALCAAENNQIWPFIGALSFCFLTLAGLVYFLMCMSANYTRIRSERRARKGEHYAMNQGTVDSNSFILTNMGK
;
A
#
# COMPACT_ATOMS: atom_id res chain seq x y z
N MET A 1 -11.13 -16.53 19.06
CA MET A 1 -11.79 -15.53 19.95
C MET A 1 -12.19 -14.21 19.27
N CYS A 2 -11.72 -13.88 18.07
CA CYS A 2 -11.98 -12.57 17.43
C CYS A 2 -13.43 -12.36 16.90
N VAL A 3 -14.28 -13.40 16.90
CA VAL A 3 -15.53 -13.38 16.09
C VAL A 3 -16.74 -12.81 16.83
N LYS A 4 -16.86 -12.93 18.17
CA LYS A 4 -18.10 -12.56 18.87
C LYS A 4 -18.27 -11.05 19.14
N TYR A 5 -17.18 -10.29 19.31
CA TYR A 5 -17.29 -8.86 19.68
C TYR A 5 -17.25 -7.90 18.48
N PHE A 6 -16.87 -8.37 17.30
CA PHE A 6 -16.83 -7.56 16.06
C PHE A 6 -18.21 -7.38 15.40
N HIS A 7 -19.29 -7.75 16.09
CA HIS A 7 -20.58 -8.07 15.48
C HIS A 7 -21.35 -6.90 14.87
N TYR A 8 -20.96 -5.63 15.07
CA TYR A 8 -21.74 -4.51 14.52
C TYR A 8 -20.97 -3.50 13.69
N VAL A 9 -19.67 -3.33 13.91
CA VAL A 9 -18.88 -2.30 13.22
C VAL A 9 -17.61 -2.94 12.68
N PRO A 10 -17.26 -2.72 11.41
CA PRO A 10 -16.07 -3.29 10.81
C PRO A 10 -14.82 -2.48 11.26
N TRP A 11 -14.61 -2.37 12.57
CA TRP A 11 -13.51 -1.60 13.18
C TRP A 11 -12.14 -1.97 12.61
N ALA A 12 -11.94 -3.23 12.23
CA ALA A 12 -10.71 -3.72 11.63
C ALA A 12 -10.48 -3.08 10.25
N SER A 13 -11.52 -3.01 9.41
CA SER A 13 -11.43 -2.33 8.11
C SER A 13 -11.29 -0.81 8.25
N LEU A 14 -11.91 -0.21 9.26
CA LEU A 14 -11.74 1.21 9.55
C LEU A 14 -10.31 1.51 10.02
N PHE A 15 -9.75 0.67 10.87
CA PHE A 15 -8.37 0.76 11.32
C PHE A 15 -7.38 0.57 10.16
N ALA A 16 -7.65 -0.41 9.27
CA ALA A 16 -6.89 -0.61 8.04
C ALA A 16 -6.90 0.64 7.15
N LEU A 17 -8.06 1.30 7.02
CA LEU A 17 -8.21 2.56 6.29
C LEU A 17 -7.33 3.65 6.91
N ILE A 18 -7.45 3.86 8.22
CA ILE A 18 -6.71 4.92 8.93
C ILE A 18 -5.20 4.72 8.75
N ILE A 19 -4.70 3.50 8.96
CA ILE A 19 -3.27 3.16 8.79
C ILE A 19 -2.82 3.41 7.35
N SER A 20 -3.57 2.94 6.36
CA SER A 20 -3.18 3.07 4.95
C SER A 20 -3.25 4.52 4.44
N VAL A 21 -4.25 5.29 4.86
CA VAL A 21 -4.38 6.70 4.48
C VAL A 21 -3.32 7.56 5.16
N ILE A 22 -3.15 7.44 6.48
CA ILE A 22 -2.12 8.21 7.20
C ILE A 22 -0.72 7.81 6.71
N GLY A 23 -0.47 6.51 6.54
CA GLY A 23 0.79 6.00 6.02
C GLY A 23 1.11 6.56 4.64
N SER A 24 0.15 6.56 3.72
CA SER A 24 0.39 6.99 2.33
C SER A 24 0.55 8.51 2.21
N ILE A 25 -0.20 9.30 2.99
CA ILE A 25 -0.06 10.76 3.05
C ILE A 25 1.29 11.14 3.67
N MET A 26 1.68 10.52 4.79
CA MET A 26 2.97 10.82 5.42
C MET A 26 4.14 10.35 4.57
N PHE A 27 4.02 9.20 3.91
CA PHE A 27 5.01 8.72 2.95
C PHE A 27 5.26 9.76 1.86
N ILE A 28 4.22 10.30 1.22
CA ILE A 28 4.43 11.22 0.11
C ILE A 28 5.02 12.56 0.55
N ILE A 29 4.60 13.09 1.70
CA ILE A 29 5.13 14.36 2.24
C ILE A 29 6.63 14.20 2.54
N LEU A 30 7.01 13.12 3.23
CA LEU A 30 8.41 12.88 3.61
C LEU A 30 9.28 12.52 2.41
N PHE A 31 8.76 11.71 1.47
CA PHE A 31 9.50 11.31 0.29
C PHE A 31 9.69 12.48 -0.68
N ASP A 32 8.71 13.37 -0.82
CA ASP A 32 8.85 14.60 -1.62
C ASP A 32 9.92 15.53 -1.03
N GLY A 33 9.86 15.77 0.29
CA GLY A 33 10.89 16.55 0.98
C GLY A 33 12.28 15.93 0.85
N ALA A 34 12.39 14.61 1.00
CA ALA A 34 13.64 13.88 0.84
C ALA A 34 14.21 14.00 -0.58
N LEU A 35 13.38 13.82 -1.60
CA LEU A 35 13.78 13.96 -3.01
C LEU A 35 14.16 15.39 -3.37
N GLN A 36 13.44 16.38 -2.85
CA GLN A 36 13.77 17.78 -3.08
C GLN A 36 15.13 18.12 -2.46
N GLY A 37 15.35 17.80 -1.18
CA GLY A 37 16.63 18.05 -0.53
C GLY A 37 17.78 17.27 -1.18
N PHE A 38 17.53 16.04 -1.63
CA PHE A 38 18.52 15.28 -2.39
C PHE A 38 18.80 15.92 -3.77
N SER A 39 17.77 16.42 -4.46
CA SER A 39 17.92 17.12 -5.74
C SER A 39 18.76 18.38 -5.60
N GLU A 40 18.57 19.14 -4.51
CA GLU A 40 19.33 20.35 -4.23
C GLU A 40 20.80 20.02 -3.97
N GLN A 41 21.08 18.99 -3.15
CA GLN A 41 22.45 18.49 -2.93
C GLN A 41 23.12 18.01 -4.21
N LEU A 42 22.39 17.24 -5.04
CA LEU A 42 22.89 16.78 -6.32
C LEU A 42 23.11 17.93 -7.29
N ASN A 43 22.23 18.93 -7.37
CA ASN A 43 22.37 20.07 -8.27
C ASN A 43 23.61 20.94 -7.96
N VAL A 44 24.07 20.95 -6.71
CA VAL A 44 25.35 21.58 -6.35
C VAL A 44 26.53 20.82 -6.96
N LEU A 45 26.45 19.49 -7.05
CA LEU A 45 27.49 18.63 -7.63
C LEU A 45 27.42 18.57 -9.16
N VAL A 46 26.23 18.26 -9.68
CA VAL A 46 25.92 18.03 -11.08
C VAL A 46 24.54 18.61 -11.35
N PRO A 47 24.38 19.56 -12.28
CA PRO A 47 23.07 20.14 -12.61
C PRO A 47 22.20 19.10 -13.34
N VAL A 48 21.52 18.25 -12.56
CA VAL A 48 20.60 17.20 -13.02
C VAL A 48 19.19 17.73 -13.26
N GLY A 49 18.88 18.91 -12.71
CA GLY A 49 17.55 19.52 -12.79
C GLY A 49 16.67 19.11 -11.60
N THR A 50 15.35 19.22 -11.77
CA THR A 50 14.38 18.91 -10.70
C THR A 50 13.63 17.61 -10.98
N PHE A 51 13.32 16.85 -9.94
CA PHE A 51 12.52 15.61 -10.03
C PHE A 51 11.01 15.85 -10.13
N SER A 52 10.58 16.99 -10.69
CA SER A 52 9.18 17.43 -10.73
C SER A 52 8.21 16.40 -11.34
N LYS A 53 8.66 15.64 -12.36
CA LYS A 53 7.86 14.59 -12.99
C LYS A 53 7.57 13.42 -12.05
N PHE A 54 8.55 13.01 -11.25
CA PHE A 54 8.37 11.92 -10.28
C PHE A 54 7.39 12.32 -9.18
N ARG A 55 7.46 13.58 -8.72
CA ARG A 55 6.53 14.11 -7.70
C ARG A 55 5.07 13.94 -8.11
N TRP A 56 4.70 14.40 -9.31
CA TRP A 56 3.33 14.27 -9.81
C TRP A 56 2.88 12.81 -9.95
N LEU A 57 3.78 11.91 -10.34
CA LEU A 57 3.50 10.48 -10.42
C LEU A 57 3.17 9.89 -9.04
N PHE A 58 3.97 10.19 -8.00
CA PHE A 58 3.69 9.72 -6.64
C PHE A 58 2.37 10.30 -6.09
N ILE A 59 2.07 11.57 -6.37
CA ILE A 59 0.80 12.19 -5.94
C ILE A 59 -0.38 11.47 -6.59
N ALA A 60 -0.32 11.19 -7.88
CA ALA A 60 -1.36 10.46 -8.59
C ALA A 60 -1.55 9.03 -8.03
N ILE A 61 -0.45 8.33 -7.75
CA ILE A 61 -0.48 6.99 -7.15
C ILE A 61 -1.12 7.02 -5.76
N THR A 62 -0.75 7.96 -4.90
CA THR A 62 -1.31 8.10 -3.54
C THR A 62 -2.79 8.44 -3.58
N LEU A 63 -3.23 9.33 -4.47
CA LEU A 63 -4.65 9.64 -4.65
C LEU A 63 -5.45 8.41 -5.11
N LEU A 64 -4.92 7.66 -6.09
CA LEU A 64 -5.55 6.42 -6.56
C LEU A 64 -5.63 5.37 -5.45
N LEU A 65 -4.57 5.26 -4.63
CA LEU A 65 -4.57 4.40 -3.45
C LEU A 65 -5.67 4.78 -2.47
N ILE A 66 -5.80 6.07 -2.11
CA ILE A 66 -6.81 6.58 -1.19
C ILE A 66 -8.22 6.25 -1.68
N ILE A 67 -8.51 6.51 -2.96
CA ILE A 67 -9.80 6.18 -3.58
C ILE A 67 -10.05 4.67 -3.51
N ALA A 68 -9.05 3.85 -3.81
CA ALA A 68 -9.17 2.40 -3.78
C ALA A 68 -9.45 1.87 -2.36
N VAL A 69 -8.74 2.34 -1.32
CA VAL A 69 -8.96 1.90 0.07
C VAL A 69 -10.29 2.35 0.63
N ILE A 70 -10.79 3.54 0.24
CA ILE A 70 -12.16 3.97 0.56
C ILE A 70 -13.17 3.03 -0.10
N GLY A 71 -12.98 2.69 -1.38
CA GLY A 71 -13.82 1.69 -2.07
C GLY A 71 -13.82 0.33 -1.37
N PHE A 72 -12.65 -0.15 -0.93
CA PHE A 72 -12.53 -1.40 -0.17
C PHE A 72 -13.21 -1.32 1.20
N LEU A 73 -13.18 -0.17 1.88
CA LEU A 73 -13.93 0.03 3.12
C LEU A 73 -15.43 -0.16 2.90
N PHE A 74 -16.00 0.49 1.87
CA PHE A 74 -17.44 0.37 1.58
C PHE A 74 -17.86 -1.08 1.31
N VAL A 75 -17.09 -1.80 0.49
CA VAL A 75 -17.38 -3.22 0.21
C VAL A 75 -17.15 -4.10 1.44
N GLY A 76 -16.07 -3.87 2.18
CA GLY A 76 -15.76 -4.60 3.40
C GLY A 76 -16.84 -4.42 4.47
N ALA A 77 -17.34 -3.20 4.67
CA ALA A 77 -18.45 -2.90 5.56
C ALA A 77 -19.76 -3.58 5.12
N ALA A 78 -20.07 -3.53 3.82
CA ALA A 78 -21.24 -4.22 3.26
C ALA A 78 -21.15 -5.75 3.44
N ALA A 79 -19.97 -6.34 3.24
CA ALA A 79 -19.75 -7.77 3.42
C ALA A 79 -19.88 -8.17 4.90
N THR A 80 -19.30 -7.39 5.83
CA THR A 80 -19.40 -7.63 7.27
C THR A 80 -20.85 -7.56 7.74
N THR A 81 -21.60 -6.50 7.38
CA THR A 81 -23.01 -6.34 7.78
C THR A 81 -23.89 -7.48 7.28
N VAL A 82 -23.65 -7.96 6.06
CA VAL A 82 -24.37 -9.13 5.51
C VAL A 82 -24.03 -10.42 6.25
N SER A 83 -22.75 -10.68 6.52
CA SER A 83 -22.34 -11.89 7.25
C SER A 83 -22.89 -11.94 8.67
N VAL A 84 -23.08 -10.80 9.32
CA VAL A 84 -23.74 -10.71 10.63
C VAL A 84 -25.24 -11.02 10.50
N ARG A 85 -25.93 -10.42 9.53
CA ARG A 85 -27.37 -10.64 9.35
C ARG A 85 -27.72 -12.10 9.06
N PHE A 86 -26.82 -12.84 8.39
CA PHE A 86 -27.01 -14.28 8.15
C PHE A 86 -27.09 -15.11 9.43
N HIS A 87 -26.50 -14.67 10.55
CA HIS A 87 -26.65 -15.32 11.85
C HIS A 87 -27.94 -14.96 12.58
N THR A 88 -28.47 -13.75 12.39
CA THR A 88 -29.55 -13.23 13.23
C THR A 88 -30.96 -13.52 12.68
N LYS A 89 -31.11 -13.67 11.36
CA LYS A 89 -32.42 -13.93 10.74
C LYS A 89 -32.26 -14.84 9.52
N ALA A 90 -32.70 -16.09 9.62
CA ALA A 90 -32.67 -17.04 8.51
C ALA A 90 -33.65 -16.66 7.37
N ASP A 91 -34.73 -15.92 7.68
CA ASP A 91 -35.94 -15.94 6.84
C ASP A 91 -36.35 -14.61 6.16
N ILE A 92 -35.44 -13.66 5.91
CA ILE A 92 -35.80 -12.49 5.07
C ILE A 92 -34.79 -12.30 3.93
N PRO A 93 -35.00 -12.93 2.75
CA PRO A 93 -34.05 -12.84 1.64
C PRO A 93 -34.19 -11.60 0.74
N ASP A 94 -35.35 -10.94 0.63
CA ASP A 94 -35.64 -10.24 -0.64
C ASP A 94 -35.49 -8.71 -0.71
N GLU A 95 -35.43 -7.96 0.40
CA GLU A 95 -35.26 -6.50 0.32
C GLU A 95 -33.81 -6.03 0.46
N ARG A 96 -32.86 -6.73 -0.16
CA ARG A 96 -31.49 -6.17 -0.26
C ARG A 96 -31.42 -5.22 -1.44
N SER A 97 -30.94 -4.01 -1.17
CA SER A 97 -30.57 -3.08 -2.24
C SER A 97 -29.63 -3.80 -3.23
N PHE A 98 -29.81 -3.50 -4.52
CA PHE A 98 -29.02 -4.09 -5.60
C PHE A 98 -27.52 -4.01 -5.30
N LEU A 99 -27.06 -2.89 -4.73
CA LEU A 99 -25.68 -2.67 -4.31
C LEU A 99 -25.19 -3.69 -3.27
N ILE A 100 -25.97 -3.99 -2.22
CA ILE A 100 -25.58 -4.98 -1.21
C ILE A 100 -25.56 -6.38 -1.81
N ARG A 101 -26.52 -6.71 -2.68
CA ARG A 101 -26.56 -8.02 -3.35
C ARG A 101 -25.35 -8.23 -4.26
N VAL A 102 -24.97 -7.20 -5.00
CA VAL A 102 -23.82 -7.20 -5.91
C VAL A 102 -22.51 -7.24 -5.12
N SER A 103 -22.33 -6.36 -4.13
CA SER A 103 -21.11 -6.28 -3.31
C SER A 103 -20.84 -7.54 -2.48
N THR A 104 -21.89 -8.33 -2.17
CA THR A 104 -21.77 -9.60 -1.44
C THR A 104 -21.79 -10.84 -2.32
N SER A 105 -21.69 -10.67 -3.65
CA SER A 105 -21.45 -11.78 -4.56
C SER A 105 -20.03 -12.33 -4.35
N PRO A 106 -19.85 -13.67 -4.18
CA PRO A 106 -18.54 -14.29 -4.07
C PRO A 106 -17.63 -13.98 -5.26
N CYS A 107 -18.20 -13.84 -6.45
CA CYS A 107 -17.42 -13.49 -7.64
C CYS A 107 -16.79 -12.10 -7.50
N ILE A 108 -17.56 -11.11 -7.05
CA ILE A 108 -17.09 -9.73 -6.88
C ILE A 108 -16.11 -9.63 -5.70
N LEU A 109 -16.41 -10.28 -4.57
CA LEU A 109 -15.47 -10.33 -3.45
C LEU A 109 -14.15 -11.01 -3.81
N GLY A 110 -14.21 -12.07 -4.63
CA GLY A 110 -13.03 -12.75 -5.17
C GLY A 110 -12.22 -11.82 -6.09
N LEU A 111 -12.89 -11.14 -7.02
CA LEU A 111 -12.23 -10.18 -7.92
C LEU A 111 -11.59 -9.03 -7.15
N LEU A 112 -12.29 -8.45 -6.17
CA LEU A 112 -11.75 -7.38 -5.32
C LEU A 112 -10.57 -7.85 -4.48
N SER A 113 -10.58 -9.09 -4.01
CA SER A 113 -9.43 -9.67 -3.30
C SER A 113 -8.21 -9.80 -4.22
N LEU A 114 -8.42 -10.14 -5.51
CA LEU A 114 -7.35 -10.16 -6.51
C LEU A 114 -6.80 -8.75 -6.78
N VAL A 115 -7.68 -7.76 -6.98
CA VAL A 115 -7.26 -6.36 -7.18
C VAL A 115 -6.46 -5.85 -5.99
N LEU A 116 -6.92 -6.12 -4.76
CA LEU A 116 -6.21 -5.75 -3.55
C LEU A 116 -4.86 -6.47 -3.42
N SER A 117 -4.78 -7.74 -3.86
CA SER A 117 -3.51 -8.49 -3.90
C SER A 117 -2.53 -7.87 -4.89
N THR A 118 -3.00 -7.45 -6.07
CA THR A 118 -2.18 -6.71 -7.05
C THR A 118 -1.70 -5.37 -6.48
N LEU A 119 -2.57 -4.66 -5.75
CA LEU A 119 -2.23 -3.40 -5.10
C LEU A 119 -1.16 -3.58 -4.01
N VAL A 120 -1.23 -4.66 -3.23
CA VAL A 120 -0.20 -5.03 -2.24
C VAL A 120 1.14 -5.30 -2.95
N ILE A 121 1.15 -6.09 -4.03
CA ILE A 121 2.37 -6.37 -4.81
C ILE A 121 2.97 -5.08 -5.38
N PHE A 122 2.13 -4.22 -5.94
CA PHE A 122 2.54 -2.92 -6.45
C PHE A 122 3.15 -2.04 -5.36
N TRP A 123 2.54 -2.01 -4.17
CA TRP A 123 3.07 -1.25 -3.05
C TRP A 123 4.37 -1.84 -2.49
N CYS A 124 4.54 -3.16 -2.50
CA CYS A 124 5.82 -3.81 -2.20
C CYS A 124 6.93 -3.32 -3.13
N ALA A 125 6.64 -3.16 -4.43
CA ALA A 125 7.62 -2.61 -5.38
C ALA A 125 8.00 -1.16 -5.02
N ILE A 126 7.04 -0.34 -4.57
CA ILE A 126 7.33 1.02 -4.08
C ILE A 126 8.23 0.98 -2.84
N VAL A 127 7.94 0.09 -1.88
CA VAL A 127 8.80 -0.11 -0.70
C VAL A 127 10.22 -0.48 -1.12
N SER A 128 10.39 -1.40 -2.07
CA SER A 128 11.71 -1.81 -2.58
C SER A 128 12.45 -0.66 -3.26
N ILE A 129 11.77 0.11 -4.13
CA ILE A 129 12.35 1.28 -4.80
C ILE A 129 12.78 2.32 -3.77
N ASN A 130 11.93 2.62 -2.79
CA ASN A 130 12.23 3.58 -1.73
C ASN A 130 13.40 3.11 -0.85
N ALA A 131 13.48 1.82 -0.53
CA ALA A 131 14.60 1.25 0.20
C ALA A 131 15.91 1.43 -0.58
N VAL A 132 15.91 1.20 -1.90
CA VAL A 132 17.06 1.43 -2.77
C VAL A 132 17.47 2.91 -2.78
N PHE A 133 16.53 3.85 -2.90
CA PHE A 133 16.83 5.29 -2.81
C PHE A 133 17.41 5.68 -1.45
N ALA A 134 16.82 5.18 -0.36
CA ALA A 134 17.33 5.43 0.99
C ALA A 134 18.75 4.87 1.18
N SER A 135 19.02 3.65 0.69
CA SER A 135 20.37 3.08 0.74
C SER A 135 21.37 3.89 -0.07
N PHE A 136 21.02 4.30 -1.29
CA PHE A 136 21.88 5.17 -2.10
C PHE A 136 22.15 6.50 -1.41
N TYR A 137 21.13 7.11 -0.81
CA TYR A 137 21.27 8.37 -0.10
C TYR A 137 22.19 8.24 1.12
N ILE A 138 22.03 7.17 1.91
CA ILE A 138 22.88 6.90 3.08
C ILE A 138 24.34 6.74 2.66
N VAL A 139 24.62 5.95 1.62
CA VAL A 139 25.99 5.79 1.10
C VAL A 139 26.54 7.12 0.60
N PHE A 140 25.73 7.88 -0.13
CA PHE A 140 26.11 9.19 -0.64
C PHE A 140 26.47 10.17 0.48
N ILE A 141 25.60 10.36 1.46
CA ILE A 141 25.82 11.32 2.55
C ILE A 141 26.96 10.88 3.47
N THR A 142 27.11 9.57 3.74
CA THR A 142 28.26 9.04 4.49
C THR A 142 29.57 9.30 3.76
N ALA A 143 29.60 9.12 2.43
CA ALA A 143 30.77 9.44 1.63
C ALA A 143 31.09 10.94 1.71
N ILE A 144 30.09 11.82 1.51
CA ILE A 144 30.27 13.28 1.60
C ILE A 144 30.81 13.67 2.98
N TYR A 145 30.27 13.18 4.09
CA TYR A 145 30.77 13.50 5.42
C TYR A 145 32.17 12.96 5.70
N SER A 146 32.51 11.77 5.19
CA SER A 146 33.87 11.25 5.26
C SER A 146 34.85 12.19 4.57
N PHE A 147 34.47 12.77 3.42
CA PHE A 147 35.27 13.78 2.73
C PHE A 147 35.30 15.12 3.47
N CYS A 148 34.18 15.57 4.04
CA CYS A 148 34.10 16.82 4.80
C CYS A 148 35.10 16.86 5.97
N ASN A 149 35.28 15.72 6.66
CA ASN A 149 36.17 15.59 7.82
C ASN A 149 37.66 15.47 7.44
N MET A 150 37.98 15.05 6.21
CA MET A 150 39.37 14.88 5.78
C MET A 150 40.00 16.18 5.26
N VAL A 151 39.19 17.16 4.85
CA VAL A 151 39.63 18.34 4.10
C VAL A 151 39.58 19.58 5.00
N ASP A 152 40.59 19.84 5.81
CA ASP A 152 40.50 20.94 6.78
C ASP A 152 40.65 22.35 6.18
N ASN A 153 41.43 22.57 5.10
CA ASN A 153 41.66 23.94 4.60
C ASN A 153 41.94 24.11 3.09
N GLN A 154 41.89 23.06 2.26
CA GLN A 154 42.22 23.17 0.83
C GLN A 154 40.98 22.99 -0.05
N CYS A 155 40.86 23.79 -1.12
CA CYS A 155 39.83 23.55 -2.14
C CYS A 155 40.15 22.22 -2.84
N PHE A 156 39.16 21.33 -2.96
CA PHE A 156 39.34 20.05 -3.66
C PHE A 156 38.95 20.18 -5.12
N ASP A 157 39.79 19.66 -6.01
CA ASP A 157 39.52 19.62 -7.45
C ASP A 157 39.17 18.19 -7.87
N PHE A 158 37.87 17.89 -8.03
CA PHE A 158 37.43 16.56 -8.50
C PHE A 158 37.77 16.30 -9.96
N THR A 159 38.33 17.28 -10.69
CA THR A 159 38.85 17.05 -12.04
C THR A 159 39.89 15.92 -12.07
N VAL A 160 40.57 15.66 -10.96
CA VAL A 160 41.59 14.59 -10.86
C VAL A 160 40.96 13.18 -10.73
N LEU A 161 39.86 13.05 -9.99
CA LEU A 161 39.34 11.73 -9.61
C LEU A 161 38.33 11.17 -10.63
N LEU A 162 37.63 12.03 -11.39
CA LEU A 162 36.60 11.63 -12.36
C LEU A 162 36.84 12.12 -13.81
N PRO A 163 38.07 12.18 -14.37
CA PRO A 163 38.26 12.69 -15.73
C PRO A 163 37.47 11.89 -16.77
N ALA A 164 37.38 10.56 -16.62
CA ALA A 164 36.65 9.69 -17.54
C ALA A 164 35.13 9.90 -17.51
N ILE A 165 34.57 10.18 -16.33
CA ILE A 165 33.13 10.40 -16.16
C ILE A 165 32.75 11.81 -16.63
N VAL A 166 33.56 12.81 -16.27
CA VAL A 166 33.33 14.21 -16.63
C VAL A 166 33.40 14.39 -18.15
N ASN A 167 34.40 13.80 -18.79
CA ASN A 167 34.55 13.88 -20.25
C ASN A 167 33.40 13.19 -21.01
N ARG A 168 32.70 12.25 -20.37
CA ARG A 168 31.57 11.52 -20.97
C ARG A 168 30.21 12.16 -20.69
N ILE A 169 30.04 12.76 -19.51
CA ILE A 169 28.72 13.22 -19.05
C ILE A 169 28.39 14.63 -19.54
N ASN A 170 29.35 15.52 -19.78
CA ASN A 170 29.01 16.85 -20.27
C ASN A 170 30.12 17.53 -21.09
N ASN A 171 29.76 17.99 -22.28
CA ASN A 171 30.50 19.05 -23.00
C ASN A 171 30.44 20.41 -22.26
N LYS A 172 29.66 20.51 -21.18
CA LYS A 172 29.59 21.69 -20.31
C LYS A 172 30.67 21.61 -19.24
N LYS A 173 31.41 22.71 -19.04
CA LYS A 173 32.38 22.87 -17.95
C LYS A 173 31.68 22.62 -16.61
N VAL A 174 31.92 21.46 -16.02
CA VAL A 174 31.51 21.16 -14.64
C VAL A 174 32.59 21.72 -13.74
N ASP A 175 32.24 22.71 -12.92
CA ASP A 175 33.18 23.33 -12.00
C ASP A 175 33.33 22.42 -10.78
N LEU A 176 34.30 21.52 -10.87
CA LEU A 176 34.58 20.44 -9.90
C LEU A 176 35.45 20.90 -8.73
N LYS A 177 35.71 22.21 -8.65
CA LYS A 177 36.41 22.82 -7.52
C LYS A 177 35.44 23.11 -6.40
N PHE A 178 35.61 22.41 -5.28
CA PHE A 178 34.89 22.64 -4.03
C PHE A 178 35.75 23.47 -3.10
N CYS A 179 35.40 24.74 -3.00
CA CYS A 179 35.96 25.65 -2.00
C CYS A 179 35.04 25.77 -0.77
N LYS A 180 35.55 26.44 0.26
CA LYS A 180 34.96 26.58 1.60
C LYS A 180 33.44 26.83 1.59
N ASP A 181 32.96 27.75 0.76
CA ASP A 181 31.55 28.14 0.75
C ASP A 181 30.62 27.00 0.28
N LYS A 182 31.00 26.26 -0.77
CA LYS A 182 30.22 25.09 -1.23
C LYS A 182 30.34 23.91 -0.27
N LYS A 183 31.50 23.76 0.38
CA LYS A 183 31.72 22.73 1.41
C LYS A 183 30.76 22.93 2.57
N GLU A 184 30.65 24.14 3.10
CA GLU A 184 29.75 24.44 4.22
C GLU A 184 28.29 24.13 3.86
N ALA A 185 27.83 24.44 2.64
CA ALA A 185 26.47 24.11 2.20
C ALA A 185 26.19 22.59 2.10
N LEU A 186 27.16 21.79 1.66
CA LEU A 186 27.04 20.32 1.53
C LEU A 186 27.23 19.59 2.87
N CYS A 187 28.12 20.10 3.72
CA CYS A 187 28.49 19.49 5.00
C CYS A 187 27.63 20.01 6.16
N ALA A 188 26.79 21.04 5.96
CA ALA A 188 25.87 21.53 6.98
C ALA A 188 24.91 20.40 7.40
N ALA A 189 24.98 20.03 8.68
CA ALA A 189 24.11 19.01 9.25
C ALA A 189 22.62 19.32 9.10
N GLU A 190 22.26 20.61 8.97
CA GLU A 190 20.89 21.07 8.72
C GLU A 190 20.32 20.57 7.39
N ASN A 191 21.18 20.32 6.39
CA ASN A 191 20.75 19.82 5.09
C ASN A 191 20.63 18.30 5.03
N ASN A 192 20.85 17.59 6.15
CA ASN A 192 20.82 16.13 6.19
C ASN A 192 19.41 15.56 6.00
N GLN A 193 19.14 14.94 4.86
CA GLN A 193 17.84 14.34 4.53
C GLN A 193 17.67 12.89 4.99
N ILE A 194 18.59 12.35 5.83
CA ILE A 194 18.51 10.96 6.30
C ILE A 194 17.17 10.70 7.00
N TRP A 195 16.72 11.60 7.87
CA TRP A 195 15.48 11.42 8.64
C TRP A 195 14.22 11.39 7.76
N PRO A 196 14.04 12.32 6.79
CA PRO A 196 12.99 12.20 5.78
C PRO A 196 12.98 10.86 5.03
N PHE A 197 14.14 10.34 4.60
CA PHE A 197 14.20 9.03 3.92
C PHE A 197 13.79 7.87 4.85
N ILE A 198 14.31 7.84 6.08
CA ILE A 198 13.94 6.81 7.07
C ILE A 198 12.45 6.89 7.42
N GLY A 199 11.93 8.10 7.61
CA GLY A 199 10.52 8.36 7.87
C GLY A 199 9.65 7.90 6.71
N ALA A 200 9.99 8.30 5.48
CA ALA A 200 9.30 7.85 4.27
C ALA A 200 9.28 6.32 4.17
N LEU A 201 10.41 5.65 4.38
CA LEU A 201 10.48 4.19 4.38
C LEU A 201 9.56 3.57 5.44
N SER A 202 9.58 4.11 6.66
CA SER A 202 8.74 3.65 7.78
C SER A 202 7.24 3.79 7.47
N PHE A 203 6.81 4.95 6.95
CA PHE A 203 5.41 5.16 6.57
C PHE A 203 4.99 4.37 5.33
N CYS A 204 5.94 4.04 4.44
CA CYS A 204 5.70 3.14 3.33
C CYS A 204 5.38 1.71 3.83
N PHE A 205 6.14 1.20 4.82
CA PHE A 205 5.83 -0.05 5.51
C PHE A 205 4.51 0.01 6.29
N LEU A 206 4.21 1.13 6.94
CA LEU A 206 2.94 1.32 7.64
C LEU A 206 1.75 1.18 6.66
N THR A 207 1.86 1.80 5.48
CA THR A 207 0.85 1.69 4.42
C THR A 207 0.70 0.24 3.94
N LEU A 208 1.82 -0.46 3.74
CA LEU A 208 1.82 -1.87 3.36
C LEU A 208 1.11 -2.74 4.42
N ALA A 209 1.38 -2.51 5.70
CA ALA A 209 0.70 -3.18 6.80
C ALA A 209 -0.82 -2.93 6.76
N GLY A 210 -1.25 -1.70 6.51
CA GLY A 210 -2.67 -1.36 6.32
C GLY A 210 -3.32 -2.12 5.16
N LEU A 211 -2.65 -2.20 4.01
CA LEU A 211 -3.14 -2.94 2.84
C LEU A 211 -3.23 -4.46 3.08
N VAL A 212 -2.22 -5.04 3.74
CA VAL A 212 -2.24 -6.45 4.14
C VAL A 212 -3.37 -6.72 5.13
N TYR A 213 -3.62 -5.80 6.08
CA TYR A 213 -4.71 -5.93 7.03
C TYR A 213 -6.08 -5.86 6.35
N PHE A 214 -6.25 -5.00 5.33
CA PHE A 214 -7.42 -5.02 4.46
C PHE A 214 -7.58 -6.37 3.74
N LEU A 215 -6.49 -6.93 3.22
CA LEU A 215 -6.52 -8.22 2.51
C LEU A 215 -6.95 -9.36 3.43
N MET A 216 -6.47 -9.36 4.68
CA MET A 216 -6.91 -10.29 5.72
C MET A 216 -8.42 -10.15 6.02
N CYS A 217 -8.91 -8.91 6.17
CA CYS A 217 -10.34 -8.67 6.42
C CYS A 217 -11.22 -9.14 5.25
N MET A 218 -10.81 -8.82 4.02
CA MET A 218 -11.55 -9.20 2.80
C MET A 218 -11.55 -10.70 2.58
N SER A 219 -10.40 -11.38 2.79
CA SER A 219 -10.31 -12.84 2.67
C SER A 219 -11.13 -13.57 3.74
N ALA A 220 -11.15 -13.06 4.98
CA ALA A 220 -12.00 -13.58 6.04
C ALA A 220 -13.50 -13.45 5.69
N ASN A 221 -13.91 -12.28 5.18
CA ASN A 221 -15.29 -12.07 4.73
C ASN A 221 -15.66 -12.95 3.52
N TYR A 222 -14.75 -13.09 2.56
CA TYR A 222 -14.94 -13.94 1.39
C TYR A 222 -15.13 -15.41 1.77
N THR A 223 -14.26 -15.95 2.63
CA THR A 223 -14.34 -17.34 3.07
C THR A 223 -15.60 -17.61 3.88
N ARG A 224 -15.99 -16.68 4.77
CA ARG A 224 -17.23 -16.76 5.55
C ARG A 224 -18.49 -16.77 4.68
N ILE A 225 -18.63 -15.82 3.73
CA ILE A 225 -19.80 -15.78 2.84
C ILE A 225 -19.83 -17.04 1.96
N ARG A 226 -18.67 -17.54 1.53
CA ARG A 226 -18.57 -18.77 0.74
C ARG A 226 -18.97 -20.01 1.55
N SER A 227 -18.54 -20.13 2.80
CA SER A 227 -18.90 -21.26 3.67
C SER A 227 -20.39 -21.25 4.01
N GLU A 228 -20.96 -20.10 4.33
CA GLU A 228 -22.39 -19.94 4.61
C GLU A 228 -23.27 -20.29 3.40
N ARG A 229 -22.88 -19.87 2.19
CA ARG A 229 -23.59 -20.27 0.95
C ARG A 229 -23.51 -21.77 0.68
N ARG A 230 -22.40 -22.42 1.02
CA ARG A 230 -22.26 -23.88 0.87
C ARG A 230 -23.13 -24.62 1.88
N ALA A 231 -23.18 -24.15 3.14
CA ALA A 231 -24.04 -24.72 4.17
C ALA A 231 -25.53 -24.68 3.75
N ARG A 232 -26.01 -23.51 3.29
CA ARG A 232 -27.40 -23.36 2.79
C ARG A 232 -27.71 -24.24 1.58
N LYS A 233 -26.76 -24.38 0.64
CA LYS A 233 -26.94 -25.32 -0.49
C LYS A 233 -27.07 -26.76 0.02
N GLY A 234 -26.24 -27.15 0.99
CA GLY A 234 -26.33 -28.47 1.64
C GLY A 234 -27.69 -28.70 2.30
N GLU A 235 -28.22 -27.72 3.03
CA GLU A 235 -29.56 -27.78 3.64
C GLU A 235 -30.66 -27.90 2.59
N HIS A 236 -30.60 -27.13 1.50
CA HIS A 236 -31.55 -27.25 0.40
C HIS A 236 -31.52 -28.64 -0.27
N TYR A 237 -30.34 -29.22 -0.46
CA TYR A 237 -30.25 -30.60 -0.99
C TYR A 237 -30.83 -31.61 0.00
N ALA A 238 -30.56 -31.47 1.30
CA ALA A 238 -31.12 -32.35 2.33
C ALA A 238 -32.66 -32.24 2.43
N MET A 239 -33.21 -31.03 2.33
CA MET A 239 -34.67 -30.81 2.32
C MET A 239 -35.33 -31.38 1.06
N ASN A 240 -34.71 -31.19 -0.11
CA ASN A 240 -35.22 -31.76 -1.35
C ASN A 240 -35.19 -33.29 -1.31
N GLN A 241 -34.09 -33.88 -0.81
CA GLN A 241 -33.96 -35.33 -0.67
C GLN A 241 -35.00 -35.89 0.32
N GLY A 242 -35.17 -35.26 1.49
CA GLY A 242 -36.21 -35.65 2.45
C GLY A 242 -37.64 -35.54 1.89
N THR A 243 -37.89 -34.57 1.00
CA THR A 243 -39.19 -34.42 0.33
C THR A 243 -39.43 -35.52 -0.71
N VAL A 244 -38.40 -35.88 -1.48
CA VAL A 244 -38.47 -37.00 -2.45
C VAL A 244 -38.68 -38.32 -1.74
N ASP A 245 -37.99 -38.55 -0.62
CA ASP A 245 -38.14 -39.76 0.21
C ASP A 245 -39.54 -39.82 0.85
N SER A 246 -40.08 -38.68 1.29
CA SER A 246 -41.46 -38.61 1.82
C SER A 246 -42.50 -38.92 0.74
N ASN A 247 -42.32 -38.36 -0.46
CA ASN A 247 -43.23 -38.60 -1.58
C ASN A 247 -43.17 -40.05 -2.08
N SER A 248 -41.98 -40.65 -2.13
CA SER A 248 -41.81 -42.06 -2.53
C SER A 248 -42.46 -43.01 -1.51
N PHE A 249 -42.32 -42.75 -0.21
CA PHE A 249 -43.00 -43.51 0.83
C PHE A 249 -44.53 -43.43 0.72
N ILE A 250 -45.08 -42.24 0.49
CA ILE A 250 -46.52 -42.03 0.29
C ILE A 250 -47.03 -42.81 -0.94
N LEU A 251 -46.31 -42.74 -2.07
CA LEU A 251 -46.65 -43.46 -3.30
C LEU A 251 -46.65 -44.99 -3.10
N THR A 252 -45.70 -45.53 -2.35
CA THR A 252 -45.63 -46.99 -2.08
C THR A 252 -46.75 -47.50 -1.18
N ASN A 253 -47.32 -46.66 -0.32
CA ASN A 253 -48.45 -47.03 0.56
C ASN A 253 -49.82 -46.86 -0.11
N MET A 254 -49.98 -46.02 -1.14
CA MET A 254 -51.25 -45.92 -1.87
C MET A 254 -51.52 -47.08 -2.84
N GLY A 255 -50.51 -47.87 -3.19
CA GLY A 255 -50.62 -49.00 -4.13
C GLY A 255 -51.00 -50.34 -3.51
N LYS A 256 -51.30 -50.38 -2.20
CA LYS A 256 -51.77 -51.58 -1.47
C LYS A 256 -53.19 -51.37 -0.97
#